data_AF-A0A6G1RVA1-F1
#
_entry.id   AF-A0A6G1RVA1-F1
#
_cell.length_a   1.000
_cell.length_b   1.000
_cell.length_c   1.000
_cell.angle_alpha   90.00
_cell.angle_beta   90.00
_cell.angle_gamma   90.00
#
_symmetry.space_group_name_H-M   'P 1'
#
loop_
_entity.id
_entity.type
_entity.pdbx_description
1 polymer ?
#
loop_
_entity_poly.entity_id
_entity_poly.type
_entity_poly.pdbx_seq_one_letter_code
_entity_poly.pdbx_strand_id
1 'polypeptide(L)'
;LRAALPAGARLDRAEEAAARGEEEEEEEEQQQDMGDSKDAGDDEADGDNNPTAAPRQWERYRYGVLTLGCVGLPNAGKSSVLNALVGRSAVSVSRAPGRTRYFQTHFLTPCVRLCDCPGLVFPSRAPPALQVLAGVYPISQLQEPYSAVGYLAARLPLPP
;
A
#
# COMPACT_ATOMS: atom_id res chain seq x y z
N LEU A 1 11.13 19.65 50.13
CA LEU A 1 10.89 20.21 48.79
C LEU A 1 10.99 19.09 47.75
N ARG A 2 9.86 18.60 47.23
CA ARG A 2 9.81 17.68 46.08
C ARG A 2 9.66 18.57 44.83
N ALA A 3 10.67 18.60 43.97
CA ALA A 3 10.59 19.32 42.70
C ALA A 3 9.66 18.55 41.74
N ALA A 4 8.59 19.20 41.29
CA ALA A 4 7.74 18.70 40.23
C ALA A 4 8.46 18.88 38.89
N LEU A 5 8.64 17.81 38.13
CA LEU A 5 9.10 17.88 36.74
C LEU A 5 7.93 18.35 35.85
N PRO A 6 8.19 19.22 34.85
CA PRO A 6 7.13 19.72 33.97
C PRO A 6 6.56 18.60 33.09
N ALA A 7 5.24 18.55 32.96
CA ALA A 7 4.49 17.52 32.26
C ALA A 7 4.70 17.46 30.73
N GLY A 8 5.41 18.44 30.14
CA GLY A 8 5.67 18.51 28.69
C GLY A 8 6.78 17.58 28.20
N ALA A 9 7.81 17.31 29.02
CA ALA A 9 9.01 16.60 28.56
C ALA A 9 8.83 15.07 28.34
N ARG A 10 7.64 14.53 28.60
CA ARG A 10 7.33 13.10 28.42
C ARG A 10 6.70 12.78 27.07
N LEU A 11 6.12 13.76 26.38
CA LEU A 11 5.50 13.54 25.07
C LEU A 11 6.57 13.57 23.97
N ASP A 12 7.49 14.53 24.03
CA ASP A 12 8.57 14.69 23.04
C ASP A 12 9.45 13.43 22.93
N ARG A 13 9.70 12.75 24.05
CA ARG A 13 10.55 11.55 24.08
C ARG A 13 9.87 10.30 23.51
N ALA A 14 8.52 10.27 23.52
CA ALA A 14 7.75 9.18 22.93
C ALA A 14 7.65 9.34 21.41
N GLU A 15 7.53 10.58 20.92
CA GLU A 15 7.61 10.91 19.49
C GLU A 15 9.01 10.63 18.92
N GLU A 16 10.08 11.02 19.63
CA GLU A 16 11.46 10.71 19.19
C GLU A 16 11.75 9.21 19.18
N ALA A 17 11.20 8.44 20.13
CA ALA A 17 11.36 6.99 20.15
C ALA A 17 10.56 6.30 19.04
N ALA A 18 9.37 6.81 18.70
CA ALA A 18 8.57 6.33 17.57
C ALA A 18 9.25 6.66 16.24
N ALA A 19 9.76 7.88 16.06
CA ALA A 19 10.46 8.29 14.85
C ALA A 19 11.74 7.47 14.62
N ARG A 20 12.52 7.20 15.68
CA ARG A 20 13.70 6.32 15.58
C ARG A 20 13.33 4.88 15.28
N GLY A 21 12.23 4.38 15.84
CA GLY A 21 11.72 3.05 15.51
C GLY A 21 11.26 2.95 14.06
N GLU A 22 10.62 4.00 13.53
CA GLU A 22 10.24 4.09 12.11
C GLU A 22 11.46 4.18 11.19
N GLU A 23 12.49 4.94 11.56
CA GLU A 23 13.76 5.04 10.81
C GLU A 23 14.54 3.71 10.80
N GLU A 24 14.63 3.01 11.94
CA GLU A 24 15.28 1.70 12.05
C GLU A 24 14.52 0.60 11.26
N GLU A 25 13.18 0.61 11.29
CA GLU A 25 12.35 -0.27 10.45
C GLU A 25 12.53 0.02 8.95
N GLU A 26 12.63 1.30 8.56
CA GLU A 26 12.89 1.70 7.16
C GLU A 26 14.28 1.25 6.67
N GLU A 27 15.31 1.26 7.53
CA GLU A 27 16.65 0.77 7.19
C GLU A 27 16.71 -0.76 7.05
N GLU A 28 15.99 -1.50 7.90
CA GLU A 28 15.89 -2.96 7.79
C GLU A 28 15.11 -3.41 6.54
N GLU A 29 14.05 -2.69 6.14
CA GLU A 29 13.32 -2.95 4.90
C GLU A 29 14.21 -2.73 3.66
N GLN A 30 15.01 -1.65 3.65
CA GLN A 30 15.94 -1.36 2.55
C GLN A 30 17.04 -2.42 2.41
N GLN A 31 17.50 -3.01 3.52
CA GLN A 31 18.50 -4.08 3.49
C GLN A 31 17.95 -5.42 3.00
N GLN A 32 16.66 -5.69 3.21
CA GLN A 32 16.01 -6.89 2.67
C GLN A 32 15.72 -6.78 1.16
N ASP A 33 15.46 -5.57 0.65
CA ASP A 33 15.18 -5.31 -0.78
C ASP A 33 16.42 -5.50 -1.68
N MET A 34 17.64 -5.41 -1.13
CA MET A 34 18.90 -5.65 -1.86
C MET A 34 19.30 -7.14 -1.95
N GLY A 35 18.54 -8.04 -1.33
CA GLY A 35 18.88 -9.45 -1.15
C GLY A 35 18.47 -10.42 -2.27
N ASP A 36 17.67 -10.01 -3.25
CA ASP A 36 17.25 -10.93 -4.33
C ASP A 36 17.16 -10.25 -5.70
N SER A 37 18.25 -9.59 -6.10
CA SER A 37 18.46 -9.08 -7.46
C SER A 37 19.11 -10.13 -8.37
N LYS A 38 18.46 -11.30 -8.50
CA LYS A 38 18.79 -12.29 -9.53
C LYS A 38 17.53 -12.95 -10.11
N ASP A 39 16.60 -12.13 -10.60
CA ASP A 39 15.74 -12.54 -11.70
C ASP A 39 15.33 -11.32 -12.53
N ALA A 40 16.33 -10.59 -13.03
CA ALA A 40 16.15 -9.67 -14.15
C ALA A 40 16.15 -10.50 -15.44
N GLY A 41 15.06 -11.23 -15.68
CA GLY A 41 14.84 -12.03 -16.86
C GLY A 41 13.66 -11.49 -17.67
N ASP A 42 13.99 -10.71 -18.70
CA ASP A 42 13.21 -10.53 -19.94
C ASP A 42 11.73 -10.13 -19.82
N ASP A 43 11.45 -8.95 -19.27
CA ASP A 43 10.23 -8.19 -19.66
C ASP A 43 10.52 -7.43 -20.97
N GLU A 44 10.69 -8.16 -22.08
CA GLU A 44 10.42 -7.57 -23.38
C GLU A 44 8.92 -7.29 -23.43
N ALA A 45 8.56 -6.01 -23.26
CA ALA A 45 7.24 -5.51 -23.58
C ALA A 45 7.01 -5.70 -25.09
N ASP A 46 6.50 -6.87 -25.45
CA ASP A 46 6.15 -7.27 -26.81
C ASP A 46 5.03 -6.34 -27.30
N GLY A 47 5.46 -5.23 -27.90
CA GLY A 47 4.65 -4.19 -28.53
C GLY A 47 4.08 -4.66 -29.86
N ASP A 48 3.44 -5.82 -29.87
CA ASP A 48 2.79 -6.36 -31.06
C ASP A 48 1.38 -5.76 -31.20
N ASN A 49 1.31 -4.59 -31.84
CA ASN A 49 0.09 -3.89 -32.24
C ASN A 49 -0.60 -4.59 -33.43
N ASN A 50 -0.72 -5.92 -33.41
CA ASN A 50 -1.42 -6.67 -34.45
C ASN A 50 -2.89 -6.94 -34.04
N PRO A 51 -3.89 -6.26 -34.65
CA PRO A 51 -5.30 -6.42 -34.29
C PRO A 51 -5.89 -7.78 -34.70
N THR A 52 -5.10 -8.68 -35.30
CA THR A 52 -5.54 -10.01 -35.78
C THR A 52 -5.02 -11.16 -34.91
N ALA A 53 -4.26 -10.89 -33.85
CA ALA A 53 -3.74 -11.93 -32.98
C ALA A 53 -4.90 -12.66 -32.26
N ALA A 54 -4.90 -14.00 -32.35
CA ALA A 54 -5.79 -14.85 -31.56
C ALA A 54 -5.73 -14.45 -30.07
N PRO A 55 -6.83 -14.57 -29.30
CA PRO A 55 -6.82 -14.18 -27.89
C PRO A 55 -5.65 -14.86 -27.18
N ARG A 56 -4.76 -14.05 -26.57
CA ARG A 56 -3.58 -14.55 -25.86
C ARG A 56 -4.03 -15.63 -24.87
N GLN A 57 -3.57 -16.86 -25.08
CA GLN A 57 -3.79 -17.93 -24.13
C GLN A 57 -2.96 -17.60 -22.89
N TRP A 58 -3.64 -17.35 -21.76
CA TRP A 58 -2.97 -17.00 -20.51
C TRP A 58 -2.24 -18.22 -19.96
N GLU A 59 -0.93 -18.11 -19.80
CA GLU A 59 -0.14 -19.14 -19.13
C GLU A 59 -0.42 -19.11 -17.62
N ARG A 60 -0.95 -20.21 -17.11
CA ARG A 60 -1.30 -20.39 -15.69
C ARG A 60 -0.09 -20.42 -14.77
N TYR A 61 0.98 -21.03 -15.27
CA TYR A 61 2.22 -21.24 -14.57
C TYR A 61 3.34 -20.83 -15.51
N ARG A 62 4.14 -19.85 -15.10
CA ARG A 62 5.37 -19.48 -15.79
C ARG A 62 6.51 -20.15 -15.05
N TYR A 63 7.30 -20.97 -15.74
CA TYR A 63 8.41 -21.74 -15.13
C TYR A 63 7.99 -22.62 -13.95
N GLY A 64 6.76 -23.15 -13.97
CA GLY A 64 6.20 -23.95 -12.88
C GLY A 64 5.74 -23.15 -11.64
N VAL A 65 5.84 -21.82 -11.69
CA VAL A 65 5.43 -20.92 -10.59
C VAL A 65 4.08 -20.26 -10.92
N LEU A 66 3.16 -20.29 -9.96
CA LEU A 66 1.91 -19.54 -9.98
C LEU A 66 2.15 -18.14 -9.40
N THR A 67 1.79 -17.10 -10.15
CA THR A 67 1.91 -15.71 -9.70
C THR A 67 0.54 -15.11 -9.42
N LEU A 68 0.34 -14.58 -8.22
CA LEU A 68 -0.90 -13.90 -7.81
C LEU A 68 -0.60 -12.45 -7.46
N GLY A 69 -1.17 -11.50 -8.20
CA GLY A 69 -1.01 -10.07 -7.96
C GLY A 69 -2.21 -9.46 -7.23
N CYS A 70 -1.95 -8.61 -6.24
CA CYS A 70 -2.98 -7.79 -5.60
C CYS A 70 -3.02 -6.40 -6.24
N VAL A 71 -4.12 -6.05 -6.91
CA VAL A 71 -4.30 -4.76 -7.60
C VAL A 71 -5.52 -4.04 -7.06
N GLY A 72 -5.44 -2.73 -6.91
CA GLY A 72 -6.55 -1.91 -6.41
C GLY A 72 -6.12 -0.51 -5.98
N LEU A 73 -7.09 0.25 -5.47
CA LEU A 73 -6.89 1.62 -5.01
C LEU A 73 -5.82 1.71 -3.89
N PRO A 74 -5.22 2.89 -3.69
CA PRO A 74 -4.49 3.19 -2.46
C PRO A 74 -5.35 2.86 -1.24
N ASN A 75 -4.72 2.38 -0.16
CA ASN A 75 -5.37 2.08 1.12
C ASN A 75 -6.49 1.02 1.11
N ALA A 76 -6.67 0.28 0.00
CA ALA A 76 -7.63 -0.83 -0.08
C ALA A 76 -7.23 -2.08 0.75
N GLY A 77 -6.07 -2.08 1.40
CA GLY A 77 -5.60 -3.20 2.24
C GLY A 77 -4.82 -4.30 1.50
N LYS A 78 -4.29 -4.02 0.30
CA LYS A 78 -3.53 -4.99 -0.53
C LYS A 78 -2.36 -5.62 0.24
N SER A 79 -1.46 -4.77 0.75
CA SER A 79 -0.29 -5.18 1.53
C SER A 79 -0.67 -5.85 2.86
N SER A 80 -1.78 -5.43 3.46
CA SER A 80 -2.32 -6.08 4.68
C SER A 80 -2.80 -7.50 4.41
N VAL A 81 -3.49 -7.74 3.28
CA VAL A 81 -3.89 -9.08 2.85
C VAL A 81 -2.66 -9.93 2.54
N LEU A 82 -1.66 -9.36 1.86
CA LEU A 82 -0.42 -10.06 1.58
C LEU A 82 0.30 -10.50 2.87
N ASN A 83 0.46 -9.61 3.84
CA ASN A 83 1.03 -9.97 5.14
C ASN A 83 0.23 -11.04 5.87
N ALA A 84 -1.11 -10.97 5.81
CA ALA A 84 -1.96 -11.99 6.41
C ALA A 84 -1.77 -13.37 5.75
N LEU A 85 -1.54 -13.42 4.42
CA LEU A 85 -1.27 -14.64 3.69
C LEU A 85 0.15 -15.19 3.94
N VAL A 86 1.16 -14.32 4.02
CA VAL A 86 2.55 -14.72 4.32
C VAL A 86 2.71 -15.10 5.80
N GLY A 87 1.83 -14.62 6.68
CA GLY A 87 1.85 -14.95 8.12
C GLY A 87 2.92 -14.20 8.91
N ARG A 88 3.57 -13.19 8.32
CA ARG A 88 4.54 -12.28 8.95
C ARG A 88 4.42 -10.89 8.33
N SER A 89 5.01 -9.89 8.97
CA SER A 89 5.11 -8.53 8.40
C SER A 89 6.18 -8.51 7.32
N ALA A 90 5.85 -9.00 6.13
CA ALA A 90 6.78 -9.06 4.99
C ALA A 90 6.83 -7.75 4.19
N VAL A 91 5.79 -6.91 4.31
CA VAL A 91 5.66 -5.60 3.67
C VAL A 91 5.15 -4.61 4.70
N SER A 92 5.80 -3.46 4.91
CA SER A 92 5.22 -2.45 5.81
C SER A 92 3.89 -1.90 5.30
N VAL A 93 2.99 -1.69 6.26
CA VAL A 93 1.64 -1.20 6.05
C VAL A 93 1.50 0.18 6.69
N SER A 94 0.90 1.12 5.96
CA SER A 94 0.55 2.44 6.49
C SER A 94 -0.86 2.82 6.10
N ARG A 95 -1.46 3.70 6.90
CA ARG A 95 -2.76 4.32 6.62
C ARG A 95 -2.66 5.47 5.61
N ALA A 96 -1.46 5.99 5.38
CA ALA A 96 -1.23 7.04 4.39
C ALA A 96 -1.15 6.43 2.97
N PRO A 97 -1.80 7.06 1.97
CA PRO A 97 -1.65 6.62 0.59
C PRO A 97 -0.19 6.77 0.13
N GLY A 98 0.26 5.86 -0.73
CA GLY A 98 1.61 5.91 -1.31
C GLY A 98 2.69 5.16 -0.52
N ARG A 99 2.32 4.27 0.41
CA ARG A 99 3.28 3.41 1.14
C ARG A 99 3.95 2.37 0.23
N THR A 100 3.16 1.62 -0.54
CA THR A 100 3.69 0.71 -1.57
C THR A 100 4.00 1.53 -2.83
N ARG A 101 5.27 1.86 -3.05
CA ARG A 101 5.72 2.68 -4.20
C ARG A 101 6.20 1.83 -5.37
N TYR A 102 6.75 0.65 -5.07
CA TYR A 102 7.34 -0.25 -6.04
C TYR A 102 6.56 -1.56 -6.10
N PHE A 103 6.71 -2.25 -7.22
CA PHE A 103 6.19 -3.60 -7.38
C PHE A 103 7.08 -4.57 -6.59
N GLN A 104 6.49 -5.34 -5.69
CA GLN A 104 7.21 -6.24 -4.80
C GLN A 104 6.72 -7.68 -5.00
N THR A 105 7.62 -8.64 -4.85
CA THR A 105 7.32 -10.06 -5.04
C THR A 105 7.76 -10.87 -3.83
N HIS A 106 6.86 -11.69 -3.30
CA HIS A 106 7.10 -12.54 -2.14
C HIS A 106 6.71 -13.99 -2.44
N PHE A 107 7.63 -14.93 -2.24
CA PHE A 107 7.31 -16.35 -2.35
C PHE A 107 6.59 -16.83 -1.09
N LEU A 108 5.36 -17.33 -1.27
CA LEU A 108 4.63 -18.02 -0.20
C LEU A 108 5.08 -19.49 -0.10
N THR A 109 5.32 -20.10 -1.26
CA THR A 109 5.90 -21.44 -1.40
C THR A 109 6.83 -21.45 -2.62
N PRO A 110 7.68 -22.47 -2.83
CA PRO A 110 8.56 -22.53 -4.01
C PRO A 110 7.82 -22.46 -5.36
N CYS A 111 6.52 -22.79 -5.39
CA CYS A 111 5.71 -22.80 -6.60
C CYS A 111 4.64 -21.69 -6.62
N VAL A 112 4.55 -20.83 -5.60
CA VAL A 112 3.53 -19.77 -5.51
C VAL A 112 4.19 -18.47 -5.04
N ARG A 113 4.12 -17.44 -5.89
CA ARG A 113 4.54 -16.08 -5.57
C ARG A 113 3.34 -15.14 -5.49
N LEU A 114 3.36 -14.26 -4.49
CA LEU A 114 2.43 -13.15 -4.31
C LEU A 114 3.13 -11.86 -4.75
N CYS A 115 2.41 -10.98 -5.43
CA CYS A 115 2.92 -9.68 -5.87
C CYS A 115 2.09 -8.55 -5.26
N ASP A 116 2.75 -7.60 -4.59
CA ASP A 116 2.14 -6.35 -4.14
C ASP A 116 2.39 -5.23 -5.16
N CYS A 117 1.32 -4.53 -5.52
CA CYS A 117 1.38 -3.44 -6.49
C CYS A 117 1.13 -2.10 -5.79
N PRO A 118 1.73 -1.00 -6.29
CA PRO A 118 1.36 0.33 -5.84
C PRO A 118 -0.14 0.58 -6.06
N GLY A 119 -0.73 1.43 -5.22
CA GLY A 119 -2.14 1.80 -5.35
C GLY A 119 -2.40 2.48 -6.70
N LEU A 120 -3.28 1.91 -7.50
CA LEU A 120 -3.60 2.43 -8.83
C LEU A 120 -4.91 3.23 -8.78
N VAL A 121 -4.84 4.49 -9.17
CA VAL A 121 -6.01 5.39 -9.25
C VAL A 121 -6.35 5.62 -10.71
N PHE A 122 -7.52 5.12 -11.12
CA PHE A 122 -8.08 5.43 -12.44
C PHE A 122 -8.99 6.66 -12.35
N PRO A 123 -9.15 7.42 -13.45
CA PRO A 123 -10.14 8.49 -13.54
C PRO A 123 -11.53 7.93 -13.18
N SER A 124 -12.05 8.30 -12.02
CA SER A 124 -13.33 7.82 -11.51
C SER A 124 -14.41 8.85 -11.78
N ARG A 125 -15.61 8.37 -12.15
CA ARG A 125 -16.83 9.19 -12.22
C ARG A 125 -17.43 9.44 -10.83
N ALA A 126 -16.84 8.88 -9.77
CA ALA A 126 -17.32 9.07 -8.42
C ALA A 126 -17.14 10.53 -7.97
N PRO A 127 -18.05 11.07 -7.13
CA PRO A 127 -17.90 12.39 -6.56
C PRO A 127 -16.56 12.53 -5.80
N PRO A 128 -15.88 13.69 -5.85
CA PRO A 128 -14.61 13.91 -5.14
C PRO A 128 -14.69 13.56 -3.65
N ALA A 129 -15.79 13.93 -2.99
CA ALA A 129 -16.05 13.60 -1.59
C ALA A 129 -16.00 12.09 -1.31
N LEU A 130 -16.54 11.25 -2.21
CA LEU A 130 -16.51 9.79 -2.06
C LEU A 130 -15.10 9.24 -2.26
N GLN A 131 -14.31 9.81 -3.18
CA GLN A 131 -12.93 9.42 -3.40
C GLN A 131 -12.04 9.75 -2.20
N VAL A 132 -12.28 10.90 -1.56
CA VAL A 132 -11.64 11.28 -0.29
C VAL A 132 -12.00 10.28 0.82
N LEU A 133 -13.29 9.98 0.99
CA LEU A 133 -13.77 9.02 2.00
C LEU A 133 -13.24 7.59 1.75
N ALA A 134 -13.01 7.22 0.50
CA ALA A 134 -12.38 5.96 0.11
C ALA A 134 -10.86 5.91 0.34
N GLY A 135 -10.26 6.98 0.87
CA GLY A 135 -8.83 7.03 1.19
C GLY A 135 -7.93 7.15 -0.04
N VAL A 136 -8.47 7.55 -1.20
CA VAL A 136 -7.71 7.75 -2.45
C VAL A 136 -6.83 8.99 -2.34
N TYR A 137 -7.33 10.05 -1.68
CA TYR A 137 -6.60 11.29 -1.45
C TYR A 137 -6.01 11.33 -0.04
N PRO A 138 -4.76 11.79 0.13
CA PRO A 138 -4.18 12.00 1.46
C PRO A 138 -4.92 13.10 2.22
N ILE A 139 -5.42 12.77 3.40
CA ILE A 139 -6.20 13.69 4.25
C ILE A 139 -5.40 14.96 4.58
N SER A 140 -4.09 14.84 4.75
CA SER A 140 -3.18 15.97 5.04
C SER A 140 -3.07 17.01 3.93
N GLN A 141 -3.44 16.68 2.69
CA GLN A 141 -3.33 17.60 1.54
C GLN A 141 -4.68 18.20 1.13
N LEU A 142 -5.76 17.87 1.84
CA LEU A 142 -7.09 18.39 1.52
C LEU A 142 -7.19 19.85 1.93
N GLN A 143 -7.50 20.72 0.97
CA GLN A 143 -7.76 22.14 1.23
C GLN A 143 -9.10 22.35 1.95
N GLU A 144 -10.12 21.58 1.58
CA GLU A 144 -11.47 21.70 2.13
C GLU A 144 -12.04 20.33 2.53
N PRO A 145 -11.79 19.87 3.78
CA PRO A 145 -12.28 18.57 4.24
C PRO A 145 -13.78 18.56 4.55
N TYR A 146 -14.39 19.72 4.82
CA TYR A 146 -15.80 19.83 5.24
C TYR A 146 -16.79 19.31 4.19
N SER A 147 -16.44 19.40 2.91
CA SER A 147 -17.25 18.85 1.82
C SER A 147 -17.42 17.33 1.93
N ALA A 148 -16.36 16.61 2.28
CA ALA A 148 -16.39 15.16 2.52
C ALA A 148 -17.16 14.81 3.80
N VAL A 149 -16.98 15.60 4.86
CA VAL A 149 -17.72 15.43 6.13
C VAL A 149 -19.22 15.63 5.91
N GLY A 150 -19.63 16.71 5.24
CA GLY A 150 -21.03 16.98 4.91
C GLY A 150 -21.63 15.92 4.01
N TYR A 151 -20.87 15.43 3.02
CA TYR A 151 -21.28 14.33 2.16
C TYR A 151 -21.57 13.05 2.94
N LEU A 152 -20.73 12.73 3.95
CA LEU A 152 -20.94 11.60 4.84
C LEU A 152 -22.13 11.83 5.78
N ALA A 153 -22.20 12.99 6.43
CA ALA A 153 -23.25 13.33 7.39
C ALA A 153 -24.66 13.26 6.77
N ALA A 154 -24.83 13.73 5.53
CA ALA A 154 -26.10 13.64 4.82
C ALA A 154 -26.58 12.20 4.53
N ARG A 155 -25.71 11.20 4.70
CA ARG A 155 -25.99 9.77 4.46
C ARG A 155 -25.99 8.95 5.75
N LEU A 156 -25.62 9.53 6.87
CA LEU A 156 -25.65 8.87 8.17
C LEU A 156 -26.94 9.24 8.92
N PRO A 157 -27.60 8.27 9.57
CA PRO A 157 -28.69 8.57 10.49
C PRO A 157 -28.11 9.13 11.79
N LEU A 158 -27.75 10.41 11.78
CA LEU A 158 -27.31 11.10 12.99
C LEU A 158 -28.54 11.51 13.81
N PRO A 159 -28.54 11.24 15.13
CA PRO A 159 -29.59 11.77 16.01
C PRO A 159 -29.54 13.32 15.99
N PRO A 160 -30.71 13.98 16.14
CA PRO A 160 -30.81 15.43 16.19
C PRO A 160 -30.14 16.03 17.44
#